data_AF-A0A6V7M5L1-F1
#
_entry.id   AF-A0A6V7M5L1-F1
#
_cell.length_a   1.000
_cell.length_b   1.000
_cell.length_c   1.000
_cell.angle_alpha   90.00
_cell.angle_beta   90.00
_cell.angle_gamma   90.00
#
_symmetry.space_group_name_H-M   'P 1'
#
loop_
_entity.id
_entity.type
_entity.pdbx_description
1 polymer ?
#
loop_
_entity_poly.entity_id
_entity_poly.type
_entity_poly.pdbx_seq_one_letter_code
_entity_poly.pdbx_strand_id
1 'polypeptide(L)' 'LYLTLHSYNQMWLVPWGHTHSKPSDYADLAKVARKAAKAIAKVHGTRYKVGSSADLLYPTT' A
#
# COMPACT_ATOMS: atom_id res chain seq x y z
N LEU A 1 -3.11 1.56 -15.06
CA LEU A 1 -3.40 1.19 -13.66
C LEU A 1 -3.29 -0.33 -13.55
N TYR A 2 -2.50 -0.84 -12.60
CA TYR A 2 -2.40 -2.27 -12.28
C TYR A 2 -2.74 -2.46 -10.80
N LEU A 3 -3.61 -3.43 -10.48
CA LEU A 3 -4.01 -3.78 -9.12
C LEU A 3 -3.99 -5.30 -9.00
N THR A 4 -3.32 -5.81 -7.96
CA THR A 4 -3.38 -7.22 -7.57
C THR A 4 -3.97 -7.31 -6.15
N LEU A 5 -4.81 -8.32 -5.92
CA LEU A 5 -5.55 -8.49 -4.67
C LEU A 5 -5.07 -9.75 -3.96
N HIS A 6 -4.73 -9.57 -2.69
CA HIS A 6 -4.28 -10.64 -1.82
C HIS A 6 -5.00 -10.53 -0.48
N SER A 7 -5.02 -11.64 0.24
CA SER A 7 -5.37 -11.69 1.65
C SER A 7 -4.22 -12.39 2.40
N TYR A 8 -3.96 -12.11 3.67
CA TYR A 8 -4.70 -11.27 4.64
C TYR A 8 -3.86 -10.04 5.07
N ASN A 9 -4.15 -9.44 6.23
CA ASN A 9 -3.43 -8.33 6.91
C ASN A 9 -3.90 -6.88 6.70
N GLN A 10 -4.91 -6.60 5.86
CA GLN A 10 -5.45 -5.23 5.67
C GLN A 10 -4.35 -4.20 5.35
N MET A 11 -3.63 -4.43 4.25
CA MET A 11 -2.57 -3.55 3.79
C MET A 11 -2.87 -3.04 2.38
N TRP A 12 -2.56 -1.77 2.14
CA TRP A 12 -2.53 -1.18 0.81
C TRP A 12 -1.06 -0.94 0.45
N LEU A 13 -0.52 -1.86 -0.34
CA LEU A 13 0.90 -1.85 -0.69
C LEU A 13 1.12 -1.02 -1.96
N VAL A 14 2.16 -0.20 -1.93
CA VAL A 14 2.71 0.47 -3.11
C VAL A 14 4.12 -0.08 -3.39
N PRO A 15 4.71 0.15 -4.56
CA PRO A 15 6.09 -0.25 -4.81
C PRO A 15 7.11 0.45 -3.88
N TRP A 16 8.31 -0.11 -3.69
CA TRP A 16 8.77 -1.41 -4.21
C TRP A 16 8.56 -2.56 -3.21
N GLY A 17 8.59 -3.78 -3.75
CA GLY A 17 8.67 -5.02 -2.96
C GLY A 17 10.10 -5.50 -2.76
N HIS A 18 10.98 -5.35 -3.75
CA HIS A 18 12.32 -5.95 -3.74
C HIS A 18 13.40 -5.10 -3.07
N THR A 19 13.09 -3.85 -2.69
CA THR A 19 14.06 -2.90 -2.13
C THR A 19 13.36 -1.88 -1.24
N HIS A 20 14.11 -1.31 -0.29
CA HIS A 20 13.65 -0.21 0.55
C HIS A 20 13.67 1.14 -0.16
N SER A 21 14.37 1.25 -1.31
CA SER A 21 14.31 2.47 -2.12
C SER A 21 12.87 2.75 -2.58
N LYS A 22 12.57 4.02 -2.82
CA LYS A 22 11.25 4.46 -3.26
C LYS A 22 11.27 4.78 -4.76
N PRO A 23 10.20 4.47 -5.50
CA PRO A 23 10.07 5.01 -6.84
C PRO A 23 9.95 6.55 -6.78
N SER A 24 10.27 7.23 -7.87
CA SER A 24 10.25 8.69 -7.96
C SER A 24 8.88 9.30 -7.66
N ASP A 25 7.81 8.56 -7.88
CA ASP A 25 6.40 8.95 -7.71
C ASP A 25 5.77 8.45 -6.40
N TYR A 26 6.56 7.93 -5.47
CA TYR A 26 6.06 7.33 -4.22
C TYR A 26 5.11 8.24 -3.44
N ALA A 27 5.38 9.56 -3.42
CA ALA A 27 4.53 10.52 -2.71
C ALA A 27 3.09 10.54 -3.26
N ASP A 28 2.95 10.48 -4.59
CA ASP A 28 1.65 10.46 -5.26
C ASP A 28 0.95 9.12 -5.08
N LEU A 29 1.69 8.01 -5.22
CA LEU A 29 1.18 6.67 -4.96
C LEU A 29 0.65 6.53 -3.53
N ALA A 30 1.44 6.96 -2.53
CA ALA A 30 1.06 6.91 -1.13
C ALA A 30 -0.12 7.85 -0.82
N LYS A 31 -0.23 9.00 -1.50
CA LYS A 31 -1.36 9.92 -1.38
C LYS A 31 -2.66 9.27 -1.88
N VAL A 32 -2.65 8.64 -3.04
CA VAL A 32 -3.82 7.95 -3.60
C VAL A 32 -4.19 6.72 -2.77
N ALA A 33 -3.20 5.93 -2.35
CA ALA A 33 -3.38 4.80 -1.44
C ALA A 33 -4.04 5.19 -0.11
N ARG A 34 -3.61 6.29 0.51
CA ARG A 34 -4.24 6.81 1.74
C ARG A 34 -5.68 7.27 1.52
N LYS A 35 -6.01 7.83 0.36
CA LYS A 35 -7.41 8.16 0.01
C LYS A 35 -8.25 6.89 -0.10
N ALA A 36 -7.73 5.86 -0.76
CA ALA A 36 -8.43 4.57 -0.90
C ALA A 36 -8.63 3.88 0.45
N ALA A 37 -7.60 3.81 1.31
CA ALA A 37 -7.71 3.26 2.66
C ALA A 37 -8.75 3.99 3.52
N LYS A 38 -8.81 5.34 3.43
CA LYS A 38 -9.86 6.14 4.09
C LYS A 38 -11.25 5.85 3.53
N ALA A 39 -11.39 5.65 2.22
CA ALA A 39 -12.68 5.32 1.61
C ALA A 39 -13.19 3.95 2.09
N ILE A 40 -12.32 2.94 2.14
CA ILE A 40 -12.64 1.61 2.70
C ILE A 40 -13.08 1.75 4.16
N ALA A 41 -12.33 2.50 4.96
CA ALA A 41 -12.66 2.71 6.38
C ALA A 41 -14.02 3.39 6.60
N LYS A 42 -14.50 4.22 5.67
CA LYS A 42 -15.82 4.87 5.80
C LYS A 42 -17.00 3.90 5.69
N VAL A 43 -16.84 2.75 5.04
CA VAL A 43 -17.94 1.80 4.84
C VAL A 43 -18.16 0.96 6.10
N HIS A 44 -17.09 0.37 6.65
CA HIS A 44 -17.19 -0.59 7.77
C HIS A 44 -16.16 -0.36 8.89
N GLY A 45 -15.43 0.75 8.90
CA GLY A 45 -14.43 1.05 9.93
C GLY A 45 -13.10 0.31 9.78
N THR A 46 -12.96 -0.57 8.78
CA THR A 46 -11.74 -1.36 8.57
C THR A 46 -10.54 -0.46 8.22
N ARG A 47 -9.49 -0.53 9.06
CA ARG A 47 -8.28 0.28 8.88
C ARG A 47 -7.21 -0.49 8.12
N TYR A 48 -6.65 0.15 7.09
CA TYR A 48 -5.56 -0.39 6.29
C TYR A 48 -4.26 0.36 6.57
N LYS A 49 -3.14 -0.37 6.67
CA LYS A 49 -1.80 0.23 6.65
C LYS A 49 -1.42 0.57 5.21
N VAL A 50 -0.70 1.66 4.99
CA VAL A 50 -0.28 2.13 3.66
C VAL A 50 1.22 2.33 3.64
N GLY A 51 1.92 1.75 2.66
CA GLY A 51 3.37 1.83 2.56
C GLY A 51 3.91 0.91 1.47
N SER A 52 5.23 0.93 1.26
CA SER A 52 5.83 -0.02 0.34
C SER A 52 5.84 -1.43 0.94
N SER A 53 5.75 -2.46 0.10
CA SER A 53 5.81 -3.85 0.60
C SER A 53 7.09 -4.12 1.39
N ALA A 54 8.24 -3.60 0.93
CA ALA A 54 9.50 -3.72 1.66
C ALA A 54 9.49 -3.09 3.06
N ASP A 55 8.68 -2.03 3.29
CA ASP A 55 8.64 -1.33 4.58
C ASP A 55 7.62 -1.94 5.56
N LEU A 56 6.48 -2.39 5.04
CA LEU A 56 5.40 -2.93 5.87
C LEU A 56 5.54 -4.43 6.14
N LEU A 57 6.31 -5.13 5.32
CA LEU A 57 6.59 -6.55 5.42
C LEU A 57 8.11 -6.75 5.48
N TYR A 58 8.71 -7.06 4.33
CA TYR A 58 10.15 -7.27 4.12
C TYR A 58 10.45 -7.23 2.61
N PRO A 59 11.71 -7.00 2.20
CA PRO A 59 12.10 -7.06 0.79
C PRO A 59 11.94 -8.47 0.18
N THR A 60 11.33 -8.57 -1.00
CA THR A 60 11.15 -9.83 -1.75
C THR A 60 11.13 -9.57 -3.26
N THR A 61 11.70 -10.48 -4.05
CA THR A 61 11.80 -10.43 -5.52
C THR A 61 10.71 -11.22 -6.21
#